data_AF-A0A6P8ATM6-F1
#
_entry.id   AF-A0A6P8ATM6-F1
#
_cell.length_a   1.000
_cell.length_b   1.000
_cell.length_c   1.000
_cell.angle_alpha   90.00
_cell.angle_beta   90.00
_cell.angle_gamma   90.00
#
_symmetry.space_group_name_H-M   'P 1'
#
loop_
_entity.id
_entity.type
_entity.pdbx_description
1 polymer ?
#
loop_
_entity_poly.entity_id
_entity_poly.type
_entity_poly.pdbx_seq_one_letter_code
_entity_poly.pdbx_strand_id
1 'polypeptide(L)'
;MKLATATSCLFGWCPAQAAFHHYQVCSNLFGLSPTSADCPLPINHTTAKTAADWAPWSNQPSCFQPVHKPKTTDPYCLYTHPTFRNHGMSVITTPGLAASLTGALDDGIVPRHQRDHPSSPMAAQGGSSGDLPYEIRELPGRGKGVVATRAIRRWETVMVQFPSLVLLMDFWEAVESPKQSRRLLNKALRQLPVEEKGRIMALARNGGFQSQIEDVLRTNIFGIDLGGVLHMGLFVQGSRINHNCQPNVYWKYDTKTMAQEVVALRDIEEGEELTHSYVTLGGSRNQRREELRAWGFECKCALCSAPPHEVELSDKRREKLNDLGIRLREAKDISPKKVTRLVDEMGALIENERLYPQVVVYYTLAAQAFSKAGDRVRARDFARLAEEAWMLFQGEGHENAEGIEEFLREVEENK
;
A
#
# COMPACT_ATOMS: atom_id res chain seq x y z
N MET A 1 -25.56 10.44 -5.43
CA MET A 1 -24.62 10.11 -6.53
C MET A 1 -23.49 9.31 -5.92
N LYS A 2 -23.45 8.00 -6.19
CA LYS A 2 -22.57 7.03 -5.54
C LYS A 2 -21.11 7.31 -5.94
N LEU A 3 -20.26 7.75 -5.00
CA LEU A 3 -18.81 7.70 -5.19
C LEU A 3 -18.38 6.24 -5.02
N ALA A 4 -18.36 5.50 -6.12
CA ALA A 4 -17.58 4.28 -6.21
C ALA A 4 -16.11 4.69 -6.39
N THR A 5 -15.40 4.90 -5.27
CA THR A 5 -13.95 4.80 -5.28
C THR A 5 -13.63 3.35 -5.62
N ALA A 6 -13.03 3.14 -6.79
CA ALA A 6 -12.64 1.85 -7.30
C ALA A 6 -11.61 1.19 -6.35
N THR A 7 -12.10 0.41 -5.39
CA THR A 7 -11.36 -0.68 -4.76
C THR A 7 -11.25 -1.78 -5.80
N SER A 8 -10.24 -1.69 -6.67
CA SER A 8 -10.02 -2.67 -7.72
C SER A 8 -9.37 -3.93 -7.12
N CYS A 9 -10.22 -4.75 -6.50
CA CYS A 9 -9.92 -6.13 -6.13
C CYS A 9 -10.22 -7.05 -7.31
N LEU A 10 -9.21 -7.40 -8.10
CA LEU A 10 -9.28 -8.63 -8.91
C LEU A 10 -8.44 -9.69 -8.20
N PHE A 11 -9.04 -10.86 -8.00
CA PHE A 11 -8.56 -12.04 -7.26
C PHE A 11 -8.81 -12.13 -5.75
N GLY A 12 -9.64 -11.28 -5.16
CA GLY A 12 -10.32 -11.62 -3.90
C GLY A 12 -9.41 -11.91 -2.71
N TRP A 13 -8.21 -11.35 -2.68
CA TRP A 13 -7.45 -11.09 -1.45
C TRP A 13 -7.51 -9.59 -1.17
N CYS A 14 -8.73 -9.12 -0.94
CA CYS A 14 -8.98 -8.10 0.06
C CYS A 14 -9.40 -8.89 1.30
N PRO A 15 -9.01 -8.55 2.52
CA PRO A 15 -9.71 -9.04 3.69
C PRO A 15 -11.11 -8.37 3.74
N ALA A 16 -11.98 -8.71 2.77
CA ALA A 16 -13.41 -8.42 2.82
C ALA A 16 -14.15 -9.37 3.77
N GLN A 17 -13.40 -10.27 4.43
CA GLN A 17 -13.79 -10.97 5.64
C GLN A 17 -12.61 -10.93 6.62
N ALA A 18 -12.20 -9.74 7.05
CA ALA A 18 -11.94 -9.61 8.47
C ALA A 18 -13.30 -9.84 9.13
N ALA A 19 -13.63 -11.11 9.40
CA ALA A 19 -14.54 -11.42 10.48
C ALA A 19 -14.11 -10.55 11.66
N PHE A 20 -15.07 -10.12 12.49
CA PHE A 20 -14.81 -9.53 13.78
C PHE A 20 -14.03 -10.53 14.65
N HIS A 21 -12.78 -10.80 14.32
CA HIS A 21 -11.79 -11.30 15.22
C HIS A 21 -11.34 -10.08 15.99
N HIS A 22 -11.55 -10.13 17.30
CA HIS A 22 -10.88 -9.26 18.23
C HIS A 22 -9.37 -9.46 18.05
N TYR A 23 -8.78 -8.74 17.11
CA TYR A 23 -7.33 -8.58 17.04
C TYR A 23 -6.91 -7.79 18.28
N GLN A 24 -5.81 -8.19 18.89
CA GLN A 24 -5.25 -7.63 20.13
C GLN A 24 -4.80 -6.17 19.92
N VAL A 25 -5.76 -5.26 19.75
CA VAL A 25 -5.68 -3.90 20.28
C VAL A 25 -5.49 -4.10 21.77
N CYS A 26 -4.39 -3.64 22.38
CA CYS A 26 -4.07 -3.78 23.80
C CYS A 26 -5.32 -3.92 24.69
N SER A 27 -5.76 -5.16 24.87
CA SER A 27 -6.98 -5.50 25.61
C SER A 27 -6.56 -6.57 26.58
N ASN A 28 -6.59 -6.17 27.85
CA ASN A 28 -6.37 -7.02 29.02
C ASN A 28 -7.32 -8.22 28.98
N LEU A 29 -6.91 -9.30 28.34
CA LEU A 29 -7.62 -10.58 28.38
C LEU A 29 -6.57 -11.70 28.34
N PHE A 30 -5.88 -11.92 29.46
CA PHE A 30 -5.63 -13.23 30.08
C PHE A 30 -5.00 -12.94 31.44
N GLY A 31 -5.64 -13.44 32.51
CA GLY A 31 -5.30 -13.17 33.90
C GLY A 31 -3.98 -13.77 34.35
N LEU A 32 -2.88 -13.16 33.95
CA LEU A 32 -1.56 -13.31 34.56
C LEU A 32 -1.03 -11.91 34.89
N SER A 33 -0.46 -11.77 36.09
CA SER A 33 -0.02 -10.49 36.67
C SER A 33 0.69 -9.57 35.68
N PRO A 34 0.34 -8.27 35.64
CA PRO A 34 0.92 -7.32 34.71
C PRO A 34 2.29 -6.84 35.20
N THR A 35 3.32 -7.00 34.37
CA THR A 35 4.36 -5.97 34.31
C THR A 35 3.81 -4.84 33.43
N SER A 36 3.40 -3.76 34.08
CA SER A 36 2.54 -2.68 33.58
C SER A 36 3.28 -1.59 32.78
N ALA A 37 4.07 -1.91 31.74
CA ALA A 37 4.92 -0.90 31.11
C ALA A 37 4.57 -0.47 29.67
N ASP A 38 4.15 -1.33 28.74
CA ASP A 38 4.45 -1.04 27.32
C ASP A 38 3.26 -0.83 26.36
N CYS A 39 2.03 -0.57 26.84
CA CYS A 39 0.97 -0.08 25.95
C CYS A 39 0.45 1.29 26.39
N PRO A 40 0.70 2.35 25.60
CA PRO A 40 0.21 3.68 25.92
C PRO A 40 -1.31 3.72 26.01
N LEU A 41 -1.83 4.54 26.93
CA LEU A 41 -3.26 4.68 27.10
C LEU A 41 -3.88 5.38 25.87
N PRO A 42 -5.06 4.95 25.40
CA PRO A 42 -5.82 5.69 24.40
C PRO A 42 -6.14 7.11 24.89
N ILE A 43 -5.66 8.12 24.16
CA ILE A 43 -5.81 9.53 24.53
C ILE A 43 -6.71 10.28 23.55
N ASN A 44 -7.51 11.22 24.05
CA ASN A 44 -8.34 12.10 23.24
C ASN A 44 -8.40 13.50 23.86
N HIS A 45 -9.17 14.41 23.25
CA HIS A 45 -9.33 15.79 23.75
C HIS A 45 -9.95 15.91 25.15
N THR A 46 -10.67 14.89 25.64
CA THR A 46 -11.26 14.88 26.98
C THR A 46 -10.34 14.26 28.03
N THR A 47 -9.57 13.23 27.68
CA THR A 47 -8.68 12.51 28.61
C THR A 47 -7.29 13.14 28.72
N ALA A 48 -6.75 13.74 27.66
CA ALA A 48 -5.44 14.39 27.69
C ALA A 48 -5.57 15.89 28.00
N LYS A 49 -4.98 16.35 29.12
CA LYS A 49 -5.05 17.74 29.62
C LYS A 49 -3.70 18.45 29.67
N THR A 50 -2.60 17.70 29.74
CA THR A 50 -1.24 18.22 29.83
C THR A 50 -0.36 17.71 28.70
N ALA A 51 0.77 18.38 28.47
CA ALA A 51 1.76 17.97 27.46
C ALA A 51 2.31 16.55 27.68
N ALA A 52 2.40 16.11 28.94
CA ALA A 52 2.80 14.75 29.27
C ALA A 52 1.73 13.73 28.84
N ASP A 53 0.44 14.09 28.97
CA ASP A 53 -0.66 13.18 28.65
C ASP A 53 -0.74 12.86 27.16
N TRP A 54 -0.42 13.83 26.29
CA TRP A 54 -0.47 13.62 24.84
C TRP A 54 0.89 13.34 24.20
N ALA A 55 1.95 13.13 24.98
CA ALA A 55 3.19 12.58 24.43
C ALA A 55 2.93 11.18 23.84
N PRO A 56 3.60 10.76 22.74
CA PRO A 56 4.67 11.46 22.01
C PRO A 56 4.17 12.51 20.99
N TRP A 57 2.87 12.79 20.95
CA TRP A 57 2.31 13.77 20.04
C TRP A 57 2.61 15.20 20.50
N SER A 58 2.66 16.13 19.56
CA SER A 58 3.04 17.52 19.81
C SER A 58 1.90 18.43 20.27
N ASN A 59 0.66 17.98 20.13
CA ASN A 59 -0.53 18.79 20.34
C ASN A 59 -1.61 17.95 21.04
N GLN A 60 -2.45 18.61 21.84
CA GLN A 60 -3.67 17.99 22.33
C GLN A 60 -4.51 17.47 21.14
N PRO A 61 -4.95 16.20 21.17
CA PRO A 61 -5.70 15.61 20.06
C PRO A 61 -6.97 16.42 19.75
N SER A 62 -7.28 16.59 18.47
CA SER A 62 -8.50 17.29 18.04
C SER A 62 -9.50 16.27 17.51
N CYS A 63 -10.59 16.04 18.24
CA CYS A 63 -11.49 14.93 17.91
C CYS A 63 -12.90 15.34 17.50
N PHE A 64 -13.59 14.42 16.84
CA PHE A 64 -15.02 14.48 16.54
C PHE A 64 -15.64 13.07 16.66
N GLN A 65 -16.96 13.03 16.90
CA GLN A 65 -17.70 11.76 16.93
C GLN A 65 -18.15 11.40 15.50
N PRO A 66 -17.97 10.15 15.06
CA PRO A 66 -18.37 9.75 13.71
C PRO A 66 -19.90 9.78 13.58
N VAL A 67 -20.38 10.21 12.42
CA VAL A 67 -21.80 10.10 12.05
C VAL A 67 -21.99 8.88 11.16
N HIS A 68 -23.21 8.35 11.11
CA HIS A 68 -23.56 7.18 10.31
C HIS A 68 -22.82 5.87 10.67
N LYS A 69 -22.15 5.83 11.83
CA LYS A 69 -21.49 4.64 12.39
C LYS A 69 -22.08 4.26 13.76
N PRO A 70 -23.34 3.82 13.83
CA PRO A 70 -24.04 3.59 15.11
C PRO A 70 -23.41 2.48 15.97
N LYS A 71 -22.55 1.64 15.39
CA LYS A 71 -21.82 0.58 16.08
C LYS A 71 -20.42 1.01 16.56
N THR A 72 -19.95 2.18 16.17
CA THR A 72 -18.62 2.70 16.54
C THR A 72 -18.81 3.88 17.46
N THR A 73 -18.44 3.72 18.73
CA THR A 73 -18.49 4.80 19.73
C THR A 73 -17.19 5.58 19.82
N ASP A 74 -16.13 5.11 19.17
CA ASP A 74 -14.82 5.73 19.27
C ASP A 74 -14.76 7.02 18.45
N PRO A 75 -14.28 8.13 19.04
CA PRO A 75 -14.07 9.35 18.29
C PRO A 75 -12.91 9.19 17.29
N TYR A 76 -12.94 9.99 16.25
CA TYR A 76 -11.81 10.20 15.35
C TYR A 76 -11.03 11.40 15.85
N CYS A 77 -9.72 11.28 15.95
CA CYS A 77 -8.84 12.30 16.50
C CYS A 77 -7.67 12.57 15.56
N LEU A 78 -7.26 13.84 15.49
CA LEU A 78 -6.02 14.27 14.85
C LEU A 78 -4.87 14.23 15.86
N TYR A 79 -3.82 13.52 15.51
CA TYR A 79 -2.53 13.46 16.19
C TYR A 79 -1.43 13.96 15.26
N THR A 80 -0.39 14.60 15.79
CA THR A 80 0.73 15.11 14.98
C THR A 80 2.06 14.91 15.68
N HIS A 81 3.01 14.33 14.97
CA HIS A 81 4.40 14.18 15.38
C HIS A 81 5.30 14.97 14.40
N PRO A 82 5.67 16.22 14.72
CA PRO A 82 6.23 17.18 13.75
C PRO A 82 7.66 16.86 13.34
N THR A 83 8.36 16.02 14.10
CA THR A 83 9.73 15.56 13.81
C THR A 83 9.79 14.09 13.40
N PHE A 84 8.64 13.45 13.14
CA PHE A 84 8.61 12.04 12.75
C PHE A 84 9.51 11.83 11.54
N ARG A 85 10.50 10.95 11.68
CA ARG A 85 11.48 10.63 10.64
C ARG A 85 12.11 11.88 10.02
N ASN A 86 12.33 12.94 10.80
CA ASN A 86 12.85 14.25 10.38
C ASN A 86 12.02 15.05 9.37
N HIS A 87 10.77 14.68 9.07
CA HIS A 87 9.91 15.46 8.15
C HIS A 87 8.50 15.77 8.69
N GLY A 88 8.05 14.99 9.69
CA GLY A 88 6.78 15.19 10.37
C GLY A 88 5.62 14.41 9.75
N MET A 89 4.71 13.97 10.62
CA MET A 89 3.52 13.20 10.23
C MET A 89 2.30 13.66 11.04
N SER A 90 1.14 13.74 10.39
CA SER A 90 -0.16 13.84 11.06
C SER A 90 -1.02 12.61 10.77
N VAL A 91 -1.69 12.10 11.81
CA VAL A 91 -2.52 10.90 11.77
C VAL A 91 -3.94 11.26 12.20
N ILE A 92 -4.93 10.89 11.39
CA ILE A 92 -6.36 11.00 11.73
C ILE A 92 -6.91 9.57 11.89
N THR A 93 -7.05 9.14 13.14
CA THR A 93 -7.48 7.77 13.48
C THR A 93 -8.18 7.76 14.85
N THR A 94 -8.57 6.59 15.37
CA THR A 94 -9.17 6.47 16.70
C THR A 94 -8.11 6.48 17.81
N PRO A 95 -8.45 6.85 19.05
CA PRO A 95 -7.52 6.79 20.20
C PRO A 95 -6.86 5.44 20.42
N GLY A 96 -7.61 4.34 20.26
CA GLY A 96 -7.06 3.00 20.43
C GLY A 96 -6.00 2.66 19.39
N LEU A 97 -6.27 3.02 18.12
CA LEU A 97 -5.30 2.82 17.04
C LEU A 97 -4.10 3.75 17.18
N ALA A 98 -4.30 5.01 17.56
CA ALA A 98 -3.18 5.92 17.81
C ALA A 98 -2.26 5.43 18.92
N ALA A 99 -2.82 4.82 19.97
CA ALA A 99 -2.05 4.21 21.05
C ALA A 99 -1.23 3.00 20.58
N SER A 100 -1.74 2.16 19.67
CA SER A 100 -0.98 1.03 19.13
C SER A 100 0.16 1.45 18.18
N LEU A 101 0.09 2.67 17.62
CA LEU A 101 1.13 3.18 16.70
C LEU A 101 2.41 3.67 17.40
N THR A 102 2.41 3.85 18.73
CA THR A 102 3.53 4.52 19.42
C THR A 102 4.86 3.80 19.26
N GLY A 103 4.86 2.46 19.18
CA GLY A 103 6.07 1.69 18.90
C GLY A 103 6.65 1.98 17.50
N ALA A 104 5.78 2.17 16.51
CA ALA A 104 6.19 2.51 15.15
C ALA A 104 6.72 3.94 15.00
N LEU A 105 6.57 4.80 16.02
CA LEU A 105 7.12 6.16 16.03
C LEU A 105 8.61 6.19 16.47
N ASP A 106 9.13 5.12 17.07
CA ASP A 106 10.52 5.07 17.51
C ASP A 106 11.48 5.11 16.30
N ASP A 107 12.46 6.01 16.30
CA ASP A 107 13.52 6.06 15.28
C ASP A 107 14.51 4.89 15.43
N GLY A 108 14.59 4.28 16.61
CA GLY A 108 15.45 3.13 16.91
C GLY A 108 15.12 1.89 16.08
N ILE A 109 13.85 1.68 15.73
CA ILE A 109 13.41 0.49 14.98
C ILE A 109 13.70 0.57 13.47
N VAL A 110 14.05 1.75 12.94
CA VAL A 110 14.27 1.93 11.50
C VAL A 110 15.61 1.32 11.10
N PRO A 111 15.63 0.29 10.24
CA PRO A 111 16.87 -0.37 9.81
C PRO A 111 17.73 0.57 8.95
N ARG A 112 19.04 0.33 8.95
CA ARG A 112 20.02 1.19 8.24
C ARG A 112 19.71 1.37 6.76
N HIS A 113 19.27 0.32 6.06
CA HIS A 113 18.96 0.41 4.63
C HIS A 113 17.81 1.38 4.33
N GLN A 114 16.87 1.61 5.26
CA GLN A 114 15.82 2.62 5.14
C GLN A 114 16.27 3.99 5.68
N ARG A 115 16.97 4.00 6.83
CA ARG A 115 17.43 5.22 7.50
C ARG A 115 18.43 6.00 6.66
N ASP A 116 19.43 5.30 6.13
CA ASP A 116 20.60 5.88 5.47
C ASP A 116 20.41 5.99 3.95
N HIS A 117 19.27 5.55 3.42
CA HIS A 117 18.97 5.66 1.99
C HIS A 117 18.94 7.13 1.55
N PRO A 118 19.56 7.52 0.41
CA PRO A 118 19.69 8.93 0.03
C PRO A 118 18.38 9.73 -0.07
N SER A 119 17.26 9.08 -0.44
CA SER A 119 15.94 9.73 -0.50
C SER A 119 15.19 9.78 0.84
N SER A 120 15.69 9.07 1.85
CA SER A 120 15.09 9.00 3.17
C SER A 120 15.24 10.35 3.86
N PRO A 121 14.16 10.91 4.45
CA PRO A 121 14.29 12.14 5.21
C PRO A 121 15.18 11.97 6.47
N MET A 122 15.46 10.73 6.88
CA MET A 122 16.36 10.42 8.00
C MET A 122 17.85 10.44 7.66
N ALA A 123 18.21 10.47 6.36
CA ALA A 123 19.60 10.38 5.95
C ALA A 123 20.43 11.56 6.47
N ALA A 124 21.60 11.29 7.05
CA ALA A 124 22.46 12.29 7.70
C ALA A 124 22.96 13.40 6.75
N GLN A 125 22.95 13.12 5.45
CA GLN A 125 23.10 14.11 4.39
C GLN A 125 21.83 13.97 3.56
N GLY A 126 20.81 14.79 3.82
CA GLY A 126 19.59 14.78 3.01
C GLY A 126 19.99 14.82 1.54
N GLY A 127 19.78 13.71 0.82
CA GLY A 127 20.53 13.41 -0.39
C GLY A 127 20.57 14.61 -1.31
N SER A 128 21.77 15.06 -1.68
CA SER A 128 21.86 16.09 -2.70
C SER A 128 21.19 15.53 -3.95
N SER A 129 20.55 16.37 -4.77
CA SER A 129 19.90 15.90 -5.99
C SER A 129 20.83 15.13 -6.94
N GLY A 130 22.16 15.23 -6.76
CA GLY A 130 23.17 14.47 -7.49
C GLY A 130 23.39 13.03 -7.02
N ASP A 131 22.93 12.65 -5.82
CA ASP A 131 23.13 11.30 -5.24
C ASP A 131 21.96 10.35 -5.51
N LEU A 132 20.81 10.88 -5.93
CA LEU A 132 19.62 10.10 -6.22
C LEU A 132 19.73 9.43 -7.60
N PRO A 133 19.30 8.17 -7.76
CA PRO A 133 19.26 7.51 -9.07
C PRO A 133 18.14 8.01 -9.97
N TYR A 134 17.46 9.09 -9.58
CA TYR A 134 16.36 9.69 -10.30
C TYR A 134 16.30 11.19 -10.05
N GLU A 135 15.60 11.88 -10.94
CA GLU A 135 15.17 13.26 -10.76
C GLU A 135 13.66 13.40 -10.95
N ILE A 136 13.06 14.39 -10.29
CA ILE A 136 11.66 14.76 -10.49
C ILE A 136 11.62 15.94 -11.44
N ARG A 137 10.98 15.78 -12.61
CA ARG A 137 10.87 16.84 -13.61
C ARG A 137 9.47 16.94 -14.23
N GLU A 138 9.15 18.09 -14.80
CA GLU A 138 7.92 18.28 -15.57
C GLU A 138 7.98 17.45 -16.86
N LEU A 139 6.93 16.67 -17.09
CA LEU A 139 6.71 15.88 -18.29
C LEU A 139 5.54 16.49 -19.08
N PRO A 140 5.74 16.89 -20.36
CA PRO A 140 4.72 17.55 -21.15
C PRO A 140 3.38 16.80 -21.15
N GLY A 141 2.33 17.47 -20.67
CA GLY A 141 0.96 16.93 -20.62
C GLY A 141 0.73 15.83 -19.58
N ARG A 142 1.71 15.52 -18.72
CA ARG A 142 1.64 14.45 -17.70
C ARG A 142 2.00 14.93 -16.29
N GLY A 143 2.13 16.24 -16.10
CA GLY A 143 2.56 16.83 -14.82
C GLY A 143 4.00 16.45 -14.50
N LYS A 144 4.33 16.32 -13.22
CA LYS A 144 5.67 15.86 -12.80
C LYS A 144 5.78 14.34 -12.92
N GLY A 145 6.95 13.86 -13.34
CA GLY A 145 7.30 12.45 -13.32
C GLY A 145 8.68 12.23 -12.68
N VAL A 146 8.97 10.97 -12.38
CA VAL A 146 10.26 10.52 -11.84
C VAL A 146 11.03 9.86 -12.98
N VAL A 147 12.26 10.31 -13.25
CA VAL A 147 13.07 9.79 -14.35
C VAL A 147 14.45 9.39 -13.86
N ALA A 148 14.92 8.22 -14.29
CA ALA A 148 16.23 7.70 -13.95
C ALA A 148 17.35 8.63 -14.43
N THR A 149 18.33 8.90 -13.56
CA THR A 149 19.55 9.69 -13.86
C THR A 149 20.77 8.81 -14.14
N ARG A 150 20.61 7.49 -13.96
CA ARG A 150 21.57 6.44 -14.31
C ARG A 150 20.84 5.12 -14.55
N ALA A 151 21.54 4.12 -15.03
CA ALA A 151 21.03 2.75 -15.01
C ALA A 151 20.70 2.30 -13.58
N ILE A 152 19.55 1.67 -13.40
CA ILE A 152 19.05 1.09 -12.14
C ILE A 152 18.85 -0.40 -12.38
N ARG A 153 19.38 -1.22 -11.47
CA ARG A 153 19.28 -2.68 -11.61
C ARG A 153 17.93 -3.19 -11.12
N ARG A 154 17.48 -4.30 -11.71
CA ARG A 154 16.35 -5.06 -11.19
C ARG A 154 16.54 -5.34 -9.69
N TRP A 155 15.47 -5.13 -8.92
CA TRP A 155 15.41 -5.28 -7.46
C TRP A 155 16.17 -4.24 -6.64
N GLU A 156 16.72 -3.21 -7.28
CA GLU A 156 17.30 -2.06 -6.56
C GLU A 156 16.18 -1.21 -5.93
N THR A 157 16.29 -0.92 -4.63
CA THR A 157 15.47 0.11 -3.97
C THR A 157 15.94 1.48 -4.45
N VAL A 158 15.06 2.20 -5.14
CA VAL A 158 15.38 3.50 -5.74
C VAL A 158 14.93 4.66 -4.85
N MET A 159 13.93 4.45 -4.01
CA MET A 159 13.37 5.49 -3.15
C MET A 159 12.85 4.87 -1.86
N VAL A 160 13.24 5.43 -0.72
CA VAL A 160 12.67 5.21 0.62
C VAL A 160 12.03 6.51 1.10
N GLN A 161 10.83 6.42 1.66
CA GLN A 161 10.08 7.55 2.22
C GLN A 161 9.13 7.09 3.33
N PHE A 162 8.55 8.05 4.06
CA PHE A 162 7.61 7.82 5.16
C PHE A 162 6.35 8.69 4.96
N PRO A 163 5.21 8.36 5.58
CA PRO A 163 3.96 9.05 5.32
C PRO A 163 3.92 10.42 6.00
N SER A 164 3.48 11.45 5.27
CA SER A 164 3.27 12.80 5.82
C SER A 164 1.87 12.97 6.41
N LEU A 165 0.90 12.26 5.84
CA LEU A 165 -0.48 12.22 6.33
C LEU A 165 -0.99 10.78 6.32
N VAL A 166 -1.62 10.37 7.42
CA VAL A 166 -2.27 9.07 7.57
C VAL A 166 -3.70 9.30 8.01
N LEU A 167 -4.66 8.64 7.36
CA LEU A 167 -6.08 8.80 7.64
C LEU A 167 -6.74 7.42 7.67
N LEU A 168 -7.59 7.14 8.66
CA LEU A 168 -8.36 5.90 8.66
C LEU A 168 -9.20 5.80 7.36
N MET A 169 -9.27 4.60 6.76
CA MET A 169 -9.81 4.39 5.40
C MET A 169 -11.22 4.99 5.22
N ASP A 170 -12.02 4.91 6.27
CA ASP A 170 -13.43 5.29 6.30
C ASP A 170 -13.66 6.72 6.85
N PHE A 171 -12.63 7.56 6.88
CA PHE A 171 -12.68 8.93 7.41
C PHE A 171 -13.73 9.79 6.73
N TRP A 172 -13.88 9.69 5.41
CA TRP A 172 -14.88 10.46 4.65
C TRP A 172 -16.31 10.02 4.87
N GLU A 173 -16.52 8.82 5.39
CA GLU A 173 -17.83 8.34 5.84
C GLU A 173 -18.11 8.74 7.28
N ALA A 174 -17.06 8.93 8.09
CA ALA A 174 -17.17 9.32 9.49
C ALA A 174 -17.56 10.79 9.69
N VAL A 175 -17.11 11.69 8.81
CA VAL A 175 -17.32 13.14 8.97
C VAL A 175 -18.77 13.55 8.75
N GLU A 176 -19.24 14.54 9.51
CA GLU A 176 -20.61 15.06 9.40
C GLU A 176 -20.85 15.90 8.15
N SER A 177 -19.80 16.55 7.65
CA SER A 177 -19.91 17.50 6.56
C SER A 177 -18.55 17.77 5.90
N PRO A 178 -18.52 18.23 4.64
CA PRO A 178 -17.31 18.71 3.98
C PRO A 178 -16.60 19.85 4.73
N LYS A 179 -17.33 20.62 5.56
CA LYS A 179 -16.73 21.67 6.39
C LYS A 179 -15.92 21.07 7.54
N GLN A 180 -16.38 19.98 8.14
CA GLN A 180 -15.69 19.29 9.23
C GLN A 180 -14.40 18.63 8.72
N SER A 181 -14.46 17.89 7.61
CA SER A 181 -13.28 17.33 6.95
C SER A 181 -12.25 18.41 6.62
N ARG A 182 -12.67 19.47 5.92
CA ARG A 182 -11.82 20.61 5.58
C ARG A 182 -11.16 21.22 6.80
N ARG A 183 -11.89 21.44 7.90
CA ARG A 183 -11.35 22.02 9.13
C ARG A 183 -10.23 21.15 9.72
N LEU A 184 -10.46 19.83 9.78
CA LEU A 184 -9.52 18.88 10.36
C LEU A 184 -8.26 18.72 9.50
N LEU A 185 -8.42 18.53 8.18
CA LEU A 185 -7.29 18.45 7.24
C LEU A 185 -6.42 19.72 7.26
N ASN A 186 -7.04 20.90 7.24
CA ASN A 186 -6.29 22.15 7.32
C ASN A 186 -5.59 22.31 8.67
N LYS A 187 -6.13 21.73 9.76
CA LYS A 187 -5.45 21.71 11.05
C LYS A 187 -4.23 20.76 11.00
N ALA A 188 -4.37 19.57 10.45
CA ALA A 188 -3.27 18.62 10.25
C ALA A 188 -2.13 19.28 9.47
N LEU A 189 -2.44 19.88 8.31
CA LEU A 189 -1.46 20.56 7.48
C LEU A 189 -0.76 21.75 8.17
N ARG A 190 -1.46 22.46 9.07
CA ARG A 190 -0.87 23.57 9.85
C ARG A 190 0.06 23.10 10.98
N GLN A 191 -0.09 21.86 11.44
CA GLN A 191 0.74 21.30 12.51
C GLN A 191 2.02 20.63 11.98
N LEU A 192 2.13 20.42 10.66
CA LEU A 192 3.34 19.91 10.01
C LEU A 192 4.39 21.02 9.80
N PRO A 193 5.69 20.67 9.67
CA PRO A 193 6.73 21.60 9.25
C PRO A 193 6.39 22.35 7.95
N VAL A 194 6.84 23.60 7.85
CA VAL A 194 6.51 24.49 6.72
C VAL A 194 6.96 23.91 5.38
N GLU A 195 8.15 23.30 5.33
CA GLU A 195 8.69 22.66 4.14
C GLU A 195 7.80 21.49 3.69
N GLU A 196 7.44 20.60 4.63
CA GLU A 196 6.61 19.44 4.34
C GLU A 196 5.20 19.85 3.87
N LYS A 197 4.61 20.86 4.51
CA LYS A 197 3.37 21.49 4.02
C LYS A 197 3.51 21.98 2.57
N GLY A 198 4.62 22.64 2.24
CA GLY A 198 4.91 23.10 0.89
C GLY A 198 4.98 21.95 -0.11
N ARG A 199 5.68 20.86 0.25
CA ARG A 199 5.81 19.66 -0.59
C ARG A 199 4.46 18.98 -0.85
N ILE A 200 3.62 18.82 0.19
CA ILE A 200 2.25 18.29 0.08
C ILE A 200 1.40 19.15 -0.87
N MET A 201 1.39 20.47 -0.67
CA MET A 201 0.55 21.36 -1.47
C MET A 201 1.02 21.52 -2.92
N ALA A 202 2.26 21.12 -3.23
CA ALA A 202 2.81 21.05 -4.58
C ALA A 202 2.44 19.77 -5.33
N LEU A 203 1.71 18.83 -4.72
CA LEU A 203 1.24 17.61 -5.38
C LEU A 203 0.14 17.89 -6.40
N ALA A 204 -0.09 16.91 -7.28
CA ALA A 204 -1.13 16.99 -8.30
C ALA A 204 -2.53 17.08 -7.67
N ARG A 205 -3.45 17.70 -8.39
CA ARG A 205 -4.86 17.86 -8.01
C ARG A 205 -5.69 17.60 -9.26
N ASN A 206 -6.82 16.91 -9.11
CA ASN A 206 -7.73 16.65 -10.22
C ASN A 206 -8.80 17.75 -10.36
N GLY A 207 -8.89 18.68 -9.41
CA GLY A 207 -9.83 19.82 -9.45
C GLY A 207 -11.26 19.45 -9.04
N GLY A 208 -11.49 18.22 -8.57
CA GLY A 208 -12.82 17.71 -8.24
C GLY A 208 -13.36 18.14 -6.88
N PHE A 209 -12.55 18.81 -6.04
CA PHE A 209 -12.90 19.09 -4.65
C PHE A 209 -12.65 20.55 -4.25
N GLN A 210 -13.58 21.12 -3.48
CA GLN A 210 -13.47 22.52 -3.00
C GLN A 210 -12.30 22.74 -2.04
N SER A 211 -11.95 21.72 -1.25
CA SER A 211 -10.84 21.76 -0.31
C SER A 211 -9.56 21.34 -1.03
N GLN A 212 -8.60 22.24 -1.16
CA GLN A 212 -7.33 21.95 -1.87
C GLN A 212 -6.58 20.75 -1.29
N ILE A 213 -6.53 20.63 0.05
CA ILE A 213 -5.88 19.50 0.71
C ILE A 213 -6.66 18.19 0.52
N GLU A 214 -7.99 18.27 0.44
CA GLU A 214 -8.79 17.07 0.14
C GLU A 214 -8.56 16.60 -1.31
N ASP A 215 -8.48 17.54 -2.24
CA ASP A 215 -8.15 17.28 -3.65
C ASP A 215 -6.76 16.62 -3.78
N VAL A 216 -5.76 17.15 -3.07
CA VAL A 216 -4.42 16.54 -2.98
C VAL A 216 -4.52 15.11 -2.45
N LEU A 217 -5.18 14.88 -1.32
CA LEU A 217 -5.26 13.53 -0.74
C LEU A 217 -6.00 12.57 -1.69
N ARG A 218 -7.16 12.94 -2.21
CA ARG A 218 -7.92 12.06 -3.10
C ARG A 218 -7.23 11.76 -4.43
N THR A 219 -6.27 12.57 -4.83
CA THR A 219 -5.48 12.36 -6.05
C THR A 219 -4.19 11.57 -5.81
N ASN A 220 -3.66 11.54 -4.58
CA ASN A 220 -2.28 11.09 -4.34
C ASN A 220 -2.12 10.06 -3.21
N ILE A 221 -3.20 9.66 -2.53
CA ILE A 221 -3.14 8.82 -1.34
C ILE A 221 -3.11 7.33 -1.69
N PHE A 222 -2.46 6.54 -0.84
CA PHE A 222 -2.22 5.11 -0.99
C PHE A 222 -2.94 4.35 0.12
N GLY A 223 -3.48 3.17 -0.17
CA GLY A 223 -3.91 2.27 0.91
C GLY A 223 -2.69 1.68 1.64
N ILE A 224 -2.71 1.69 2.96
CA ILE A 224 -1.68 1.10 3.82
C ILE A 224 -2.33 0.33 4.96
N ASP A 225 -1.65 -0.70 5.45
CA ASP A 225 -2.00 -1.34 6.72
C ASP A 225 -1.28 -0.67 7.88
N LEU A 226 -1.99 -0.41 8.97
CA LEU A 226 -1.38 0.00 10.22
C LEU A 226 -2.04 -0.73 11.38
N GLY A 227 -1.31 -1.70 11.94
CA GLY A 227 -1.77 -2.51 13.06
C GLY A 227 -2.97 -3.39 12.71
N GLY A 228 -2.99 -3.95 11.50
CA GLY A 228 -4.08 -4.81 11.00
C GLY A 228 -5.32 -4.03 10.57
N VAL A 229 -5.21 -2.70 10.45
CA VAL A 229 -6.32 -1.82 10.07
C VAL A 229 -5.93 -0.98 8.88
N LEU A 230 -6.79 -0.99 7.85
CA LEU A 230 -6.57 -0.22 6.64
C LEU A 230 -6.69 1.29 6.89
N HIS A 231 -5.64 2.00 6.50
CA HIS A 231 -5.55 3.45 6.46
C HIS A 231 -5.21 3.90 5.04
N MET A 232 -5.30 5.20 4.82
CA MET A 232 -4.79 5.88 3.65
C MET A 232 -3.57 6.70 4.05
N GLY A 233 -2.44 6.51 3.37
CA GLY A 233 -1.17 7.22 3.61
C GLY A 233 -0.78 8.11 2.43
N LEU A 234 -0.31 9.32 2.70
CA LEU A 234 0.25 10.23 1.69
C LEU A 234 1.77 10.18 1.72
N PHE A 235 2.37 9.78 0.60
CA PHE A 235 3.82 9.64 0.42
C PHE A 235 4.30 10.58 -0.68
N VAL A 236 4.80 11.77 -0.30
CA VAL A 236 4.93 12.91 -1.22
C VAL A 236 5.87 12.64 -2.42
N GLN A 237 6.94 11.89 -2.24
CA GLN A 237 7.86 11.57 -3.35
C GLN A 237 7.25 10.49 -4.25
N GLY A 238 6.64 9.46 -3.65
CA GLY A 238 5.97 8.36 -4.36
C GLY A 238 4.80 8.85 -5.22
N SER A 239 4.07 9.87 -4.76
CA SER A 239 3.00 10.52 -5.51
C SER A 239 3.46 11.22 -6.81
N ARG A 240 4.77 11.29 -7.09
CA ARG A 240 5.32 11.80 -8.36
C ARG A 240 5.52 10.71 -9.41
N ILE A 241 5.38 9.43 -9.05
CA ILE A 241 5.56 8.30 -9.95
C ILE A 241 4.29 8.16 -10.77
N ASN A 242 4.39 8.34 -12.10
CA ASN A 242 3.26 8.29 -13.01
C ASN A 242 2.76 6.87 -13.28
N HIS A 243 1.55 6.79 -13.82
CA HIS A 243 0.97 5.55 -14.27
C HIS A 243 1.62 4.97 -15.53
N ASN A 244 1.81 3.64 -15.54
CA ASN A 244 1.94 2.82 -16.75
C ASN A 244 1.21 1.48 -16.54
N CYS A 245 0.53 0.96 -17.58
CA CYS A 245 -0.13 -0.35 -17.52
C CYS A 245 0.86 -1.52 -17.52
N GLN A 246 2.13 -1.26 -17.86
CA GLN A 246 3.25 -2.18 -17.73
C GLN A 246 4.36 -1.46 -16.94
N PRO A 247 4.22 -1.35 -15.61
CA PRO A 247 5.12 -0.58 -14.78
C PRO A 247 6.52 -1.19 -14.72
N ASN A 248 7.50 -0.36 -14.38
CA ASN A 248 8.89 -0.79 -14.16
C ASN A 248 9.32 -0.68 -12.69
N VAL A 249 8.47 -0.13 -11.81
CA VAL A 249 8.68 -0.14 -10.35
C VAL A 249 7.43 -0.62 -9.60
N TYR A 250 7.64 -1.17 -8.42
CA TYR A 250 6.57 -1.47 -7.45
C TYR A 250 6.89 -0.82 -6.11
N TRP A 251 5.91 -0.80 -5.22
CA TRP A 251 6.08 -0.30 -3.86
C TRP A 251 6.01 -1.47 -2.88
N LYS A 252 6.95 -1.48 -1.95
CA LYS A 252 6.95 -2.31 -0.75
C LYS A 252 6.66 -1.42 0.45
N TYR A 253 5.87 -1.90 1.38
CA TYR A 253 5.48 -1.14 2.57
C TYR A 253 5.80 -1.93 3.83
N ASP A 254 6.62 -1.33 4.70
CA ASP A 254 6.99 -1.89 5.99
C ASP A 254 6.02 -1.36 7.06
N THR A 255 5.16 -2.25 7.55
CA THR A 255 4.14 -1.90 8.55
C THR A 255 4.74 -1.54 9.90
N LYS A 256 5.96 -1.99 10.22
CA LYS A 256 6.63 -1.72 11.50
C LYS A 256 7.21 -0.31 11.53
N THR A 257 7.84 0.11 10.44
CA THR A 257 8.53 1.41 10.35
C THR A 257 7.72 2.50 9.63
N MET A 258 6.62 2.10 8.98
CA MET A 258 5.83 2.89 8.02
C MET A 258 6.62 3.33 6.77
N ALA A 259 7.75 2.68 6.46
CA ALA A 259 8.52 3.00 5.27
C ALA A 259 7.80 2.51 4.01
N GLN A 260 7.70 3.38 3.00
CA GLN A 260 7.41 2.97 1.63
C GLN A 260 8.72 2.96 0.84
N GLU A 261 9.03 1.80 0.27
CA GLU A 261 10.17 1.58 -0.61
C GLU A 261 9.68 1.42 -2.05
N VAL A 262 10.25 2.16 -2.99
CA VAL A 262 10.04 1.98 -4.43
C VAL A 262 11.18 1.11 -4.94
N VAL A 263 10.85 -0.01 -5.58
CA VAL A 263 11.81 -1.02 -6.01
C VAL A 263 11.64 -1.30 -7.50
N ALA A 264 12.77 -1.44 -8.21
CA ALA A 264 12.77 -1.73 -9.65
C ALA A 264 12.32 -3.18 -9.95
N LEU A 265 11.35 -3.34 -10.86
CA LEU A 265 10.84 -4.64 -11.33
C LEU A 265 11.73 -5.30 -12.40
N ARG A 266 12.57 -4.49 -13.04
CA ARG A 266 13.52 -4.88 -14.09
C ARG A 266 14.66 -3.88 -14.13
N ASP A 267 15.66 -4.13 -14.96
CA ASP A 267 16.64 -3.10 -15.29
C ASP A 267 15.94 -1.91 -15.96
N ILE A 268 16.33 -0.71 -15.56
CA ILE A 268 15.80 0.58 -16.02
C ILE A 268 16.98 1.39 -16.54
N GLU A 269 16.87 1.88 -17.77
CA GLU A 269 17.94 2.65 -18.42
C GLU A 269 17.95 4.12 -17.95
N GLU A 270 19.11 4.77 -18.09
CA GLU A 270 19.20 6.22 -17.87
C GLU A 270 18.22 6.98 -18.78
N GLY A 271 17.51 7.96 -18.22
CA GLY A 271 16.48 8.73 -18.93
C GLY A 271 15.13 8.04 -19.03
N GLU A 272 15.00 6.77 -18.60
CA GLU A 272 13.71 6.07 -18.55
C GLU A 272 12.85 6.54 -17.36
N GLU A 273 11.56 6.77 -17.59
CA GLU A 273 10.62 7.17 -16.55
C GLU A 273 10.30 6.00 -15.61
N LEU A 274 10.39 6.22 -14.30
CA LEU A 274 9.91 5.30 -13.28
C LEU A 274 8.39 5.38 -13.20
N THR A 275 7.71 4.25 -13.34
CA THR A 275 6.25 4.17 -13.44
C THR A 275 5.66 3.02 -12.64
N HIS A 276 4.50 3.27 -12.04
CA HIS A 276 3.72 2.30 -11.28
C HIS A 276 2.31 2.11 -11.90
N SER A 277 1.57 1.06 -11.52
CA SER A 277 0.19 0.89 -11.97
C SER A 277 -0.79 1.50 -10.97
N TYR A 278 -1.66 2.42 -11.40
CA TYR A 278 -2.70 3.01 -10.54
C TYR A 278 -3.98 2.17 -10.52
N VAL A 279 -4.00 1.11 -11.32
CA VAL A 279 -5.14 0.23 -11.56
C VAL A 279 -4.68 -1.20 -11.43
N THR A 280 -5.64 -2.10 -11.32
CA THR A 280 -5.30 -3.50 -11.09
C THR A 280 -4.67 -4.13 -12.31
N LEU A 281 -3.56 -4.83 -12.07
CA LEU A 281 -2.84 -5.57 -13.08
C LEU A 281 -3.70 -6.74 -13.58
N GLY A 282 -3.59 -7.09 -14.86
CA GLY A 282 -4.33 -8.20 -15.47
C GLY A 282 -5.73 -7.87 -16.03
N GLY A 283 -6.22 -6.63 -15.87
CA GLY A 283 -7.44 -6.18 -16.58
C GLY A 283 -7.21 -5.94 -18.08
N SER A 284 -8.26 -5.99 -18.90
CA SER A 284 -8.24 -5.60 -20.33
C SER A 284 -8.02 -4.09 -20.52
N ARG A 285 -7.70 -3.64 -21.73
CA ARG A 285 -7.50 -2.20 -22.02
C ARG A 285 -8.73 -1.38 -21.62
N ASN A 286 -9.92 -1.88 -21.88
CA ASN A 286 -11.16 -1.18 -21.53
C ASN A 286 -11.38 -1.13 -20.02
N GLN A 287 -11.14 -2.23 -19.30
CA GLN A 287 -11.23 -2.26 -17.82
C GLN A 287 -10.24 -1.27 -17.20
N ARG A 288 -8.97 -1.32 -17.61
CA ARG A 288 -7.93 -0.40 -17.13
C ARG A 288 -8.28 1.06 -17.42
N ARG A 289 -8.82 1.36 -18.61
CA ARG A 289 -9.27 2.72 -18.98
C ARG A 289 -10.44 3.20 -18.14
N GLU A 290 -11.39 2.32 -17.81
CA GLU A 290 -12.52 2.66 -16.96
C GLU A 290 -12.05 3.00 -15.55
N GLU A 291 -11.20 2.17 -14.94
CA GLU A 291 -10.62 2.42 -13.61
C GLU A 291 -9.81 3.74 -13.59
N LEU A 292 -9.10 4.05 -14.67
CA LEU A 292 -8.33 5.30 -14.80
C LEU A 292 -9.18 6.57 -14.97
N ARG A 293 -10.49 6.47 -15.29
CA ARG A 293 -11.32 7.67 -15.46
C ARG A 293 -11.35 8.55 -14.21
N ALA A 294 -11.32 7.94 -13.03
CA ALA A 294 -11.29 8.65 -11.76
C ALA A 294 -10.02 9.52 -11.59
N TRP A 295 -8.95 9.21 -12.32
CA TRP A 295 -7.68 9.95 -12.30
C TRP A 295 -7.65 11.12 -13.28
N GLY A 296 -8.67 11.28 -14.13
CA GLY A 296 -8.81 12.45 -15.01
C GLY A 296 -7.83 12.50 -16.19
N PHE A 297 -7.25 11.36 -16.60
CA PHE A 297 -6.39 11.27 -17.78
C PHE A 297 -6.69 10.04 -18.64
N GLU A 298 -6.31 10.09 -19.93
CA GLU A 298 -6.31 8.93 -20.81
C GLU A 298 -4.92 8.32 -20.88
N CYS A 299 -4.79 7.03 -20.55
CA CYS A 299 -3.50 6.33 -20.63
C CYS A 299 -3.05 6.13 -22.09
N LYS A 300 -1.85 6.64 -22.37
CA LYS A 300 -1.16 6.55 -23.67
C LYS A 300 0.13 5.71 -23.62
N CYS A 301 0.30 4.87 -22.59
CA CYS A 301 1.46 3.96 -22.51
C CYS A 301 1.53 3.04 -23.74
N ALA A 302 2.69 2.42 -23.98
CA ALA A 302 2.92 1.54 -25.11
C ALA A 302 1.82 0.46 -25.25
N LEU A 303 1.38 -0.14 -24.14
CA LEU A 303 0.32 -1.15 -24.15
C LEU A 303 -1.05 -0.60 -24.57
N CYS A 304 -1.40 0.62 -24.16
CA CYS A 304 -2.69 1.25 -24.49
C CYS A 304 -2.72 1.91 -25.87
N SER A 305 -1.55 2.24 -26.40
CA SER A 305 -1.35 2.90 -27.70
C SER A 305 -0.91 1.92 -28.80
N ALA A 306 -0.72 0.64 -28.48
CA ALA A 306 -0.38 -0.40 -29.44
C ALA A 306 -1.44 -0.56 -30.55
N PRO A 307 -1.08 -1.11 -31.72
CA PRO A 307 -2.02 -1.44 -32.78
C PRO A 307 -3.21 -2.27 -32.28
N PRO A 308 -4.43 -2.12 -32.85
CA PRO A 308 -5.63 -2.80 -32.36
C PRO A 308 -5.49 -4.32 -32.22
N HIS A 309 -4.78 -4.97 -33.13
CA HIS A 309 -4.56 -6.41 -33.09
C HIS A 309 -3.66 -6.84 -31.92
N GLU A 310 -2.62 -6.05 -31.58
CA GLU A 310 -1.76 -6.33 -30.42
C GLU A 310 -2.49 -6.14 -29.11
N VAL A 311 -3.33 -5.09 -29.04
CA VAL A 311 -4.23 -4.83 -27.91
C VAL A 311 -5.18 -6.01 -27.70
N GLU A 312 -5.83 -6.48 -28.77
CA GLU A 312 -6.75 -7.61 -28.70
C GLU A 312 -6.05 -8.90 -28.23
N LEU A 313 -4.82 -9.15 -28.71
CA LEU A 313 -4.03 -10.29 -28.26
C LEU A 313 -3.63 -10.19 -26.79
N SER A 314 -3.23 -9.01 -26.32
CA SER A 314 -2.92 -8.79 -24.90
C SER A 314 -4.17 -8.96 -24.02
N ASP A 315 -5.30 -8.40 -24.44
CA ASP A 315 -6.56 -8.52 -23.71
C ASP A 315 -7.00 -9.98 -23.60
N LYS A 316 -6.89 -10.78 -24.68
CA LYS A 316 -7.15 -12.23 -24.64
C LYS A 316 -6.22 -12.97 -23.69
N ARG A 317 -4.92 -12.64 -23.67
CA ARG A 317 -3.95 -13.27 -22.75
C ARG A 317 -4.26 -12.95 -21.29
N ARG A 318 -4.64 -11.70 -21.01
CA ARG A 318 -5.03 -11.23 -19.66
C ARG A 318 -6.33 -11.85 -19.19
N GLU A 319 -7.35 -11.90 -20.04
CA GLU A 319 -8.61 -12.61 -19.75
C GLU A 319 -8.37 -14.09 -19.45
N LYS A 320 -7.53 -14.74 -20.26
CA LYS A 320 -7.15 -16.14 -20.05
C LYS A 320 -6.40 -16.35 -18.73
N LEU A 321 -5.48 -15.45 -18.38
CA LEU A 321 -4.78 -15.50 -17.09
C LEU A 321 -5.79 -15.39 -15.92
N ASN A 322 -6.83 -14.55 -16.06
CA ASN A 322 -7.89 -14.44 -15.07
C ASN A 322 -8.72 -15.74 -14.95
N ASP A 323 -9.09 -16.37 -16.06
CA ASP A 323 -9.77 -17.68 -16.09
C ASP A 323 -8.93 -18.78 -15.39
N LEU A 324 -7.62 -18.83 -15.67
CA LEU A 324 -6.73 -19.76 -15.00
C LEU A 324 -6.71 -19.56 -13.48
N GLY A 325 -6.72 -18.31 -13.02
CA GLY A 325 -6.81 -17.98 -11.59
C GLY A 325 -8.08 -18.52 -10.94
N ILE A 326 -9.23 -18.41 -11.61
CA ILE A 326 -10.50 -18.97 -11.13
C ILE A 326 -10.41 -20.50 -11.05
N ARG A 327 -9.91 -21.15 -12.11
CA ARG A 327 -9.79 -22.61 -12.17
C ARG A 327 -8.82 -23.19 -11.14
N LEU A 328 -7.71 -22.50 -10.88
CA LEU A 328 -6.76 -22.89 -9.82
C LEU A 328 -7.39 -22.71 -8.43
N ARG A 329 -8.12 -21.62 -8.19
CA ARG A 329 -8.82 -21.38 -6.91
C ARG A 329 -9.85 -22.47 -6.62
N GLU A 330 -10.71 -22.76 -7.58
CA GLU A 330 -11.74 -23.78 -7.44
C GLU A 330 -11.11 -25.15 -7.27
N ALA A 331 -10.18 -25.51 -8.17
CA ALA A 331 -9.48 -26.80 -8.22
C ALA A 331 -10.42 -28.01 -8.02
N LYS A 332 -11.63 -27.92 -8.57
CA LYS A 332 -12.65 -28.94 -8.46
C LYS A 332 -12.33 -30.13 -9.37
N ASP A 333 -12.33 -31.34 -8.82
CA ASP A 333 -12.13 -32.62 -9.52
C ASP A 333 -10.90 -32.60 -10.46
N ILE A 334 -9.80 -31.98 -10.01
CA ILE A 334 -8.61 -31.74 -10.82
C ILE A 334 -7.48 -32.73 -10.50
N SER A 335 -6.86 -33.29 -11.53
CA SER A 335 -5.68 -34.15 -11.37
C SER A 335 -4.40 -33.31 -11.32
N PRO A 336 -3.32 -33.80 -10.67
CA PRO A 336 -2.03 -33.09 -10.62
C PRO A 336 -1.48 -32.71 -12.01
N LYS A 337 -1.63 -33.61 -12.99
CA LYS A 337 -1.24 -33.35 -14.39
C LYS A 337 -2.03 -32.20 -15.02
N LYS A 338 -3.30 -32.02 -14.64
CA LYS A 338 -4.11 -30.90 -15.11
C LYS A 338 -3.69 -29.60 -14.42
N VAL A 339 -3.42 -29.61 -13.11
CA VAL A 339 -2.89 -28.44 -12.39
C VAL A 339 -1.56 -27.97 -13.00
N THR A 340 -0.60 -28.88 -13.23
CA THR A 340 0.69 -28.54 -13.85
C THR A 340 0.51 -27.81 -15.18
N ARG A 341 -0.35 -28.29 -16.08
CA ARG A 341 -0.61 -27.60 -17.35
C ARG A 341 -1.18 -26.19 -17.18
N LEU A 342 -2.05 -25.97 -16.18
CA LEU A 342 -2.59 -24.63 -15.89
C LEU A 342 -1.52 -23.70 -15.36
N VAL A 343 -0.64 -24.20 -14.50
CA VAL A 343 0.45 -23.44 -13.90
C VAL A 343 1.52 -23.09 -14.93
N ASP A 344 1.87 -24.00 -15.84
CA ASP A 344 2.80 -23.74 -16.94
C ASP A 344 2.25 -22.63 -17.86
N GLU A 345 0.96 -22.73 -18.21
CA GLU A 345 0.29 -21.74 -19.05
C GLU A 345 0.17 -20.37 -18.35
N MET A 346 -0.15 -20.37 -17.06
CA MET A 346 -0.16 -19.18 -16.22
C MET A 346 1.20 -18.49 -16.17
N GLY A 347 2.28 -19.25 -15.96
CA GLY A 347 3.65 -18.72 -15.95
C GLY A 347 4.03 -18.08 -17.29
N ALA A 348 3.71 -18.75 -18.40
CA ALA A 348 3.95 -18.21 -19.74
C ALA A 348 3.15 -16.91 -20.01
N LEU A 349 1.91 -16.81 -19.52
CA LEU A 349 1.10 -15.59 -19.67
C LEU A 349 1.62 -14.44 -18.80
N ILE A 350 2.05 -14.71 -17.57
CA ILE A 350 2.65 -13.71 -16.68
C ILE A 350 3.94 -13.14 -17.29
N GLU A 351 4.81 -13.99 -17.83
CA GLU A 351 6.05 -13.57 -18.49
C GLU A 351 5.76 -12.71 -19.72
N ASN A 352 4.88 -13.20 -20.61
CA ASN A 352 4.53 -12.50 -21.85
C ASN A 352 3.90 -11.12 -21.62
N GLU A 353 3.06 -10.98 -20.59
CA GLU A 353 2.42 -9.71 -20.26
C GLU A 353 3.26 -8.85 -19.29
N ARG A 354 4.40 -9.36 -18.82
CA ARG A 354 5.27 -8.78 -17.78
C ARG A 354 4.49 -8.40 -16.52
N LEU A 355 3.67 -9.33 -16.04
CA LEU A 355 2.83 -9.17 -14.85
C LEU A 355 3.50 -9.76 -13.60
N TYR A 356 4.81 -9.56 -13.44
CA TYR A 356 5.60 -10.21 -12.39
C TYR A 356 5.02 -10.10 -10.97
N PRO A 357 4.48 -8.94 -10.52
CA PRO A 357 3.87 -8.86 -9.19
C PRO A 357 2.68 -9.82 -8.97
N GLN A 358 2.05 -10.32 -10.03
CA GLN A 358 0.93 -11.27 -9.94
C GLN A 358 1.39 -12.65 -9.46
N VAL A 359 2.67 -13.01 -9.54
CA VAL A 359 3.16 -14.32 -9.08
C VAL A 359 2.85 -14.57 -7.60
N VAL A 360 2.80 -13.50 -6.80
CA VAL A 360 2.38 -13.51 -5.40
C VAL A 360 1.02 -14.18 -5.21
N VAL A 361 0.02 -13.82 -6.02
CA VAL A 361 -1.32 -14.40 -5.96
C VAL A 361 -1.34 -15.79 -6.58
N TYR A 362 -0.71 -15.92 -7.75
CA TYR A 362 -0.84 -17.11 -8.59
C TYR A 362 -0.07 -18.32 -8.05
N TYR A 363 1.06 -18.12 -7.38
CA TYR A 363 1.77 -19.21 -6.70
C TYR A 363 0.99 -19.73 -5.50
N THR A 364 0.32 -18.86 -4.72
CA THR A 364 -0.59 -19.29 -3.66
C THR A 364 -1.74 -20.14 -4.22
N LEU A 365 -2.35 -19.71 -5.32
CA LEU A 365 -3.41 -20.49 -5.99
C LEU A 365 -2.91 -21.84 -6.51
N ALA A 366 -1.69 -21.88 -7.08
CA ALA A 366 -1.07 -23.11 -7.54
C ALA A 366 -0.80 -24.08 -6.36
N ALA A 367 -0.27 -23.58 -5.25
CA ALA A 367 -0.02 -24.36 -4.04
C ALA A 367 -1.30 -25.02 -3.50
N GLN A 368 -2.37 -24.23 -3.38
CA GLN A 368 -3.69 -24.71 -2.95
C GLN A 368 -4.28 -25.73 -3.94
N ALA A 369 -4.14 -25.49 -5.25
CA ALA A 369 -4.63 -26.40 -6.28
C ALA A 369 -3.92 -27.76 -6.26
N PHE A 370 -2.59 -27.78 -6.10
CA PHE A 370 -1.83 -29.03 -5.98
C PHE A 370 -2.18 -29.79 -4.70
N SER A 371 -2.38 -29.08 -3.58
CA SER A 371 -2.82 -29.69 -2.33
C SER A 371 -4.18 -30.39 -2.49
N LYS A 372 -5.17 -29.70 -3.07
CA LYS A 372 -6.49 -30.28 -3.40
C LYS A 372 -6.41 -31.45 -4.39
N ALA A 373 -5.44 -31.44 -5.30
CA ALA A 373 -5.20 -32.50 -6.26
C ALA A 373 -4.43 -33.71 -5.68
N GLY A 374 -4.02 -33.66 -4.40
CA GLY A 374 -3.26 -34.72 -3.73
C GLY A 374 -1.76 -34.73 -4.02
N ASP A 375 -1.22 -33.70 -4.69
CA ASP A 375 0.21 -33.58 -5.02
C ASP A 375 0.93 -32.68 -4.01
N ARG A 376 1.22 -33.26 -2.84
CA ARG A 376 1.81 -32.54 -1.71
C ARG A 376 3.21 -31.98 -1.99
N VAL A 377 4.00 -32.66 -2.83
CA VAL A 377 5.35 -32.22 -3.16
C VAL A 377 5.29 -30.89 -3.91
N ARG A 378 4.50 -30.81 -4.99
CA ARG A 378 4.35 -29.55 -5.74
C ARG A 378 3.59 -28.50 -4.96
N ALA A 379 2.63 -28.89 -4.11
CA ALA A 379 1.93 -27.95 -3.23
C ALA A 379 2.93 -27.20 -2.33
N ARG A 380 3.84 -27.93 -1.69
CA ARG A 380 4.91 -27.36 -0.86
C ARG A 380 5.87 -26.50 -1.67
N ASP A 381 6.30 -26.96 -2.84
CA ASP A 381 7.25 -26.21 -3.67
C ASP A 381 6.64 -24.87 -4.13
N PHE A 382 5.36 -24.85 -4.53
CA PHE A 382 4.66 -23.59 -4.88
C PHE A 382 4.35 -22.71 -3.67
N ALA A 383 4.11 -23.29 -2.50
CA ALA A 383 3.94 -22.50 -1.28
C ALA A 383 5.24 -21.77 -0.91
N ARG A 384 6.41 -22.41 -1.02
CA ARG A 384 7.71 -21.74 -0.84
C ARG A 384 7.94 -20.63 -1.87
N LEU A 385 7.64 -20.88 -3.15
CA LEU A 385 7.71 -19.83 -4.17
C LEU A 385 6.77 -18.66 -3.88
N ALA A 386 5.57 -18.93 -3.34
CA ALA A 386 4.65 -17.88 -2.93
C ALA A 386 5.21 -17.08 -1.76
N GLU A 387 5.76 -17.75 -0.75
CA GLU A 387 6.40 -17.14 0.42
C GLU A 387 7.55 -16.20 -0.01
N GLU A 388 8.48 -16.69 -0.84
CA GLU A 388 9.57 -15.90 -1.41
C GLU A 388 9.06 -14.68 -2.19
N ALA A 389 7.98 -14.86 -2.98
CA ALA A 389 7.35 -13.77 -3.69
C ALA A 389 6.73 -12.73 -2.74
N TRP A 390 6.04 -13.15 -1.68
CA TRP A 390 5.51 -12.22 -0.67
C TRP A 390 6.62 -11.44 0.03
N MET A 391 7.72 -12.10 0.42
CA MET A 391 8.87 -11.42 1.01
C MET A 391 9.49 -10.39 0.06
N LEU A 392 9.63 -10.73 -1.22
CA LEU A 392 10.16 -9.83 -2.25
C LEU A 392 9.24 -8.62 -2.49
N PHE A 393 7.95 -8.86 -2.68
CA PHE A 393 7.00 -7.83 -3.12
C PHE A 393 6.39 -7.00 -1.98
N GLN A 394 6.29 -7.56 -0.77
CA GLN A 394 5.62 -6.92 0.37
C GLN A 394 6.49 -6.81 1.62
N GLY A 395 7.65 -7.48 1.67
CA GLY A 395 8.58 -7.41 2.79
C GLY A 395 8.52 -8.59 3.75
N GLU A 396 9.51 -8.64 4.64
CA GLU A 396 9.64 -9.68 5.66
C GLU A 396 8.51 -9.57 6.70
N GLY A 397 7.90 -10.69 7.08
CA GLY A 397 6.86 -10.74 8.10
C GLY A 397 5.52 -10.12 7.65
N HIS A 398 5.23 -10.11 6.35
CA HIS A 398 3.89 -9.77 5.86
C HIS A 398 2.90 -10.88 6.24
N GLU A 399 1.70 -10.54 6.72
CA GLU A 399 0.69 -11.52 7.23
C GLU A 399 0.39 -12.66 6.25
N ASN A 400 0.34 -12.33 4.95
CA ASN A 400 0.15 -13.33 3.90
C ASN A 400 1.31 -14.34 3.76
N ALA A 401 2.54 -13.96 4.11
CA ALA A 401 3.66 -14.89 4.21
C ALA A 401 3.47 -15.81 5.44
N GLU A 402 3.03 -15.27 6.59
CA GLU A 402 2.71 -16.07 7.78
C GLU A 402 1.59 -17.09 7.52
N GLY A 403 0.54 -16.69 6.80
CA GLY A 403 -0.53 -17.61 6.37
C GLY A 403 -0.05 -18.70 5.41
N ILE A 404 0.99 -18.43 4.61
CA ILE A 404 1.63 -19.45 3.75
C ILE A 404 2.50 -20.38 4.59
N GLU A 405 3.21 -19.89 5.60
CA GLU A 405 3.95 -20.73 6.55
C GLU A 405 3.02 -21.69 7.30
N GLU A 406 1.84 -21.20 7.72
CA GLU A 406 0.82 -22.06 8.33
C GLU A 406 0.34 -23.14 7.36
N PHE A 407 0.01 -22.76 6.12
CA PHE A 407 -0.34 -23.73 5.07
C PHE A 407 0.78 -24.73 4.80
N LEU A 408 2.05 -24.30 4.81
CA LEU A 408 3.22 -25.18 4.67
C LEU A 408 3.26 -26.22 5.78
N ARG A 409 3.03 -25.81 7.04
CA ARG A 409 2.95 -26.74 8.18
C ARG A 409 1.84 -27.78 7.99
N GLU A 410 0.64 -27.36 7.57
CA GLU A 410 -0.48 -28.27 7.32
C GLU A 410 -0.19 -29.31 6.22
N VAL A 411 0.53 -28.91 5.17
CA VAL A 411 0.94 -29.80 4.08
C VAL A 411 2.00 -30.81 4.55
N GLU A 412 2.85 -30.43 5.52
CA GLU A 412 3.93 -31.26 6.07
C GLU A 412 3.48 -32.22 7.20
N GLU A 413 2.49 -31.83 8.01
CA GLU A 413 2.05 -32.57 9.21
C GLU A 413 1.05 -33.71 8.94
N ASN A 414 0.25 -33.64 7.87
CA ASN A 414 -0.76 -34.65 7.53
C ASN A 414 -0.18 -35.93 6.87
N LYS A 415 0.76 -36.60 7.56
CA LYS A 415 1.44 -37.83 7.11
C LYS A 415 0.51 -39.01 6.87
#